data_AF-A0A938ARG2-F1
#
_entry.id   AF-A0A938ARG2-F1
#
_cell.length_a   1.000
_cell.length_b   1.000
_cell.length_c   1.000
_cell.angle_alpha   90.00
_cell.angle_beta   90.00
_cell.angle_gamma   90.00
#
_symmetry.space_group_name_H-M   'P 1'
#
loop_
_entity.id
_entity.type
_entity.pdbx_description
1 polymer ?
#
loop_
_entity_poly.entity_id
_entity_poly.type
_entity_poly.pdbx_seq_one_letter_code
_entity_poly.pdbx_strand_id
1 'polypeptide(L)'
;MSDPMAMYQDEATRRAFIGKAKAVYQQLQGTLEPAHNGEIVVIEPESGEHFLGKTLGQANNAAFAKFPDSWVYFVRIGEAEAAVPLKTW
;
A
#
# COMPACT_ATOMS: atom_id res chain seq x y z
N MET A 1 -2.23 -7.95 19.37
CA MET A 1 -1.60 -6.91 18.53
C MET A 1 -0.41 -7.54 17.85
N SER A 2 -0.34 -7.50 16.52
CA SER A 2 0.76 -8.08 15.74
C SER A 2 2.06 -7.36 16.06
N ASP A 3 3.14 -8.09 16.31
CA ASP A 3 4.47 -7.53 16.57
C ASP A 3 4.92 -6.70 15.34
N PRO A 4 5.16 -5.38 15.47
CA PRO A 4 5.62 -4.54 14.38
C PRO A 4 6.94 -5.01 13.75
N MET A 5 7.78 -5.74 14.51
CA MET A 5 9.03 -6.33 14.03
C MET A 5 8.81 -7.57 13.17
N ALA A 6 7.65 -8.25 13.29
CA ALA A 6 7.33 -9.43 12.48
C ALA A 6 7.32 -9.08 10.98
N MET A 7 6.89 -7.88 10.59
CA MET A 7 6.97 -7.43 9.19
C MET A 7 8.40 -7.32 8.64
N TYR A 8 9.39 -7.14 9.51
CA TYR A 8 10.82 -7.09 9.14
C TYR A 8 11.51 -8.45 9.25
N GLN A 9 11.13 -9.27 10.22
CA GLN A 9 11.86 -10.48 10.60
C GLN A 9 11.21 -11.78 10.10
N ASP A 10 9.90 -11.76 9.84
CA ASP A 10 9.14 -12.93 9.40
C ASP A 10 8.70 -12.77 7.93
N GLU A 11 9.36 -13.55 7.07
CA GLU A 11 9.09 -13.61 5.65
C GLU A 11 7.65 -14.06 5.34
N ALA A 12 7.09 -14.99 6.12
CA ALA A 12 5.74 -15.49 5.89
C ALA A 12 4.70 -14.42 6.20
N THR A 13 4.88 -13.69 7.30
CA THR A 13 4.04 -12.55 7.67
C THR A 13 4.11 -11.47 6.58
N ARG A 14 5.31 -11.08 6.14
CA ARG A 14 5.48 -10.08 5.08
C ARG A 14 4.86 -10.51 3.75
N ARG A 15 5.02 -11.78 3.37
CA ARG A 15 4.44 -12.33 2.14
C ARG A 15 2.92 -12.34 2.18
N ALA A 16 2.33 -12.71 3.32
CA ALA A 16 0.88 -12.68 3.50
C ALA A 16 0.31 -11.26 3.39
N PHE A 17 0.98 -10.28 4.01
CA PHE A 17 0.62 -8.86 3.92
C PHE A 17 0.65 -8.37 2.46
N ILE A 18 1.75 -8.62 1.73
CA ILE A 18 1.88 -8.25 0.32
C ILE A 18 0.80 -8.94 -0.53
N GLY A 19 0.50 -10.21 -0.26
CA GLY A 19 -0.53 -10.96 -0.96
C GLY A 19 -1.92 -10.30 -0.85
N LYS A 20 -2.31 -9.91 0.37
CA LYS A 20 -3.57 -9.18 0.60
C LYS A 20 -3.59 -7.85 -0.14
N ALA A 21 -2.52 -7.07 -0.03
CA ALA A 21 -2.45 -5.76 -0.69
C ALA A 21 -2.50 -5.85 -2.22
N LYS A 22 -1.82 -6.84 -2.81
CA LYS A 22 -1.88 -7.11 -4.25
C LYS A 22 -3.29 -7.48 -4.71
N ALA A 23 -4.02 -8.27 -3.93
CA ALA A 23 -5.40 -8.62 -4.24
C ALA A 23 -6.32 -7.38 -4.26
N VAL A 24 -6.13 -6.44 -3.33
CA VAL A 24 -6.85 -5.16 -3.34
C VAL A 24 -6.47 -4.34 -4.57
N TYR A 25 -5.18 -4.20 -4.89
CA TYR A 25 -4.76 -3.45 -6.07
C TYR A 25 -5.38 -4.02 -7.36
N GLN A 26 -5.39 -5.34 -7.53
CA GLN A 26 -6.00 -6.02 -8.69
C GLN A 26 -7.48 -5.65 -8.90
N GLN A 27 -8.23 -5.44 -7.81
CA GLN A 27 -9.63 -4.99 -7.89
C GLN A 27 -9.75 -3.53 -8.30
N LEU A 28 -8.76 -2.70 -7.97
CA LEU A 28 -8.74 -1.27 -8.25
C LEU A 28 -8.14 -0.91 -9.62
N GLN A 29 -7.33 -1.80 -10.23
CA GLN A 29 -6.59 -1.54 -11.46
C GLN A 29 -7.47 -0.95 -12.58
N GLY A 30 -8.62 -1.55 -12.85
CA GLY A 30 -9.52 -1.09 -13.92
C GLY A 30 -10.06 0.33 -13.73
N THR A 31 -10.09 0.83 -12.49
CA THR A 31 -10.52 2.19 -12.15
C THR A 31 -9.34 3.15 -12.07
N LEU A 32 -8.22 2.72 -11.48
CA LEU A 32 -7.08 3.58 -11.21
C LEU A 32 -6.19 3.79 -12.43
N GLU A 33 -5.90 2.73 -13.19
CA GLU A 33 -4.94 2.80 -14.29
C GLU A 33 -5.35 3.80 -15.40
N PRO A 34 -6.63 3.90 -15.81
CA PRO A 34 -7.03 4.87 -16.84
C PRO A 34 -6.86 6.34 -16.43
N ALA A 35 -7.00 6.67 -15.14
CA ALA A 35 -7.07 8.05 -14.66
C ALA A 35 -5.83 8.51 -13.87
N HIS A 36 -5.09 7.57 -13.27
CA HIS A 36 -4.03 7.84 -12.30
C HIS A 36 -2.71 7.14 -12.66
N ASN A 37 -2.53 6.73 -13.92
CA ASN A 37 -1.30 6.07 -14.37
C ASN A 37 -0.04 6.87 -13.97
N GLY A 38 0.92 6.19 -13.33
CA GLY A 38 2.16 6.79 -12.83
C GLY A 38 2.06 7.47 -11.46
N GLU A 39 0.84 7.73 -10.95
CA GLU A 39 0.64 8.15 -9.56
C GLU A 39 0.87 6.97 -8.60
N ILE A 40 0.88 7.27 -7.30
CA ILE A 40 1.07 6.29 -6.23
C ILE A 40 -0.29 6.05 -5.55
N VAL A 41 -0.65 4.78 -5.41
CA VAL A 41 -1.70 4.35 -4.49
C VAL A 41 -1.07 3.72 -3.24
N VAL A 42 -1.53 4.14 -2.08
CA VAL A 42 -1.28 3.48 -0.79
C VAL A 42 -2.48 2.64 -0.44
N ILE A 43 -2.27 1.40 -0.06
CA ILE A 43 -3.33 0.45 0.32
C ILE A 43 -3.09 0.01 1.76
N GLU A 44 -4.11 0.12 2.61
CA GLU A 44 -4.15 -0.58 3.88
C GLU A 44 -4.87 -1.93 3.63
N PRO A 45 -4.15 -3.07 3.70
CA PRO A 45 -4.65 -4.33 3.16
C PRO A 45 -5.71 -5.04 4.00
N GLU A 46 -5.89 -4.69 5.28
CA GLU A 46 -6.94 -5.32 6.10
C GLU A 46 -8.32 -4.69 5.83
N SER A 47 -8.40 -3.37 5.67
CA SER A 47 -9.64 -2.64 5.36
C SER A 47 -9.91 -2.49 3.86
N GLY A 48 -8.87 -2.55 3.02
CA GLY A 48 -8.95 -2.25 1.59
C GLY A 48 -9.04 -0.74 1.30
N GLU A 49 -8.92 0.11 2.31
CA GLU A 49 -8.85 1.55 2.11
C GLU A 49 -7.59 1.94 1.35
N HIS A 50 -7.74 2.94 0.47
CA HIS A 50 -6.66 3.38 -0.38
C HIS A 50 -6.63 4.89 -0.55
N PHE A 51 -5.42 5.41 -0.75
CA PHE A 51 -5.13 6.83 -0.86
C PHE A 51 -4.24 7.08 -2.06
N LEU A 52 -4.49 8.16 -2.79
CA LEU A 52 -3.76 8.52 -3.99
C LEU A 52 -2.82 9.69 -3.72
N GLY A 53 -1.70 9.74 -4.45
CA GLY A 53 -0.83 10.90 -4.48
C GLY A 53 0.10 10.88 -5.68
N LYS A 54 0.45 12.06 -6.19
CA LYS A 54 1.38 12.18 -7.33
C LYS A 54 2.81 11.82 -6.95
N THR A 55 3.10 11.80 -5.66
CA THR A 55 4.38 11.39 -5.09
C THR A 55 4.14 10.46 -3.93
N LEU A 56 5.16 9.68 -3.60
CA LEU A 56 5.15 8.76 -2.46
C LEU A 56 4.87 9.50 -1.14
N GLY A 57 5.41 10.71 -0.96
CA GLY A 57 5.14 11.54 0.23
C GLY A 57 3.70 12.07 0.31
N GLN A 58 3.08 12.45 -0.82
CA GLN A 58 1.67 12.88 -0.82
C GLN A 58 0.73 11.73 -0.45
N ALA A 59 0.97 10.57 -1.06
CA ALA A 59 0.18 9.38 -0.82
C ALA A 59 0.35 8.89 0.63
N ASN A 60 1.59 8.94 1.16
CA ASN A 60 1.87 8.69 2.57
C ASN A 60 1.12 9.65 3.50
N ASN A 61 1.17 10.96 3.27
CA ASN A 61 0.51 11.93 4.14
C ASN A 61 -1.00 11.70 4.22
N ALA A 62 -1.63 11.33 3.09
CA ALA A 62 -3.04 10.99 3.05
C ALA A 62 -3.34 9.71 3.86
N ALA A 63 -2.51 8.68 3.74
CA ALA A 63 -2.66 7.46 4.52
C ALA A 63 -2.38 7.68 6.01
N PHE A 64 -1.31 8.40 6.37
CA PHE A 64 -0.90 8.70 7.74
C PHE A 64 -1.99 9.42 8.54
N ALA A 65 -2.73 10.33 7.89
CA ALA A 65 -3.83 11.04 8.53
C ALA A 65 -4.91 10.12 9.11
N LYS A 66 -5.06 8.90 8.55
CA LYS A 66 -6.00 7.88 9.04
C LYS A 66 -5.34 6.69 9.72
N PHE A 67 -4.15 6.31 9.26
CA PHE A 67 -3.39 5.14 9.66
C PHE A 67 -1.97 5.54 10.09
N PRO A 68 -1.79 6.22 11.24
CA PRO A 68 -0.47 6.61 11.72
C PRO A 68 0.35 5.39 12.16
N ASP A 69 1.67 5.42 11.95
CA ASP A 69 2.66 4.38 12.30
C ASP A 69 2.29 2.95 11.86
N SER A 70 1.45 2.85 10.83
CA SER A 70 0.79 1.63 10.39
C SER A 70 1.44 1.12 9.10
N TRP A 71 1.51 -0.21 8.97
CA TRP A 71 2.00 -0.84 7.76
C TRP A 71 0.98 -0.69 6.63
N VAL A 72 1.43 -0.17 5.51
CA VAL A 72 0.65 0.00 4.28
C VAL A 72 1.47 -0.48 3.08
N TYR A 73 0.83 -0.61 1.93
CA TYR A 73 1.45 -1.04 0.69
C TYR A 73 1.39 0.06 -0.36
N PHE A 74 2.55 0.54 -0.79
CA PHE A 74 2.67 1.52 -1.84
C PHE A 74 2.81 0.81 -3.18
N VAL A 75 2.05 1.26 -4.19
CA VAL A 75 2.12 0.74 -5.56
C VAL A 75 2.14 1.92 -6.52
N ARG A 76 3.02 1.87 -7.53
CA ARG A 76 2.90 2.77 -8.68
C ARG A 76 1.83 2.25 -9.62
N ILE A 77 0.83 3.08 -9.88
CA ILE A 77 -0.32 2.74 -10.71
C ILE A 77 0.17 2.52 -12.15
N GLY A 78 -0.18 1.37 -12.73
CA GLY A 78 0.30 0.92 -14.03
C GLY A 78 1.65 0.18 -14.01
N GLU A 79 2.36 0.13 -12.87
CA GLU A 79 3.63 -0.57 -12.70
C GLU A 79 3.61 -1.40 -11.40
N ALA A 80 2.82 -2.49 -11.36
CA ALA A 80 2.58 -3.26 -10.13
C ALA A 80 3.85 -3.85 -9.47
N GLU A 81 4.94 -4.06 -10.23
CA GLU A 81 6.23 -4.49 -9.68
C GLU A 81 6.99 -3.37 -8.95
N ALA A 82 6.66 -2.10 -9.23
CA ALA A 82 7.14 -0.95 -8.50
C ALA A 82 6.28 -0.73 -7.24
N ALA A 83 6.43 -1.64 -6.27
CA ALA A 83 5.64 -1.64 -5.05
C ALA A 83 6.45 -2.03 -3.81
N VAL A 84 6.08 -1.49 -2.65
CA VAL A 84 6.81 -1.72 -1.40
C VAL A 84 5.89 -1.61 -0.18
N PRO A 85 5.96 -2.56 0.77
CA PRO A 85 5.37 -2.37 2.09
C PRO A 85 6.25 -1.43 2.91
N LEU A 86 5.67 -0.37 3.47
CA LEU A 86 6.34 0.56 4.37
C LEU A 86 5.38 0.96 5.49
N LYS A 87 5.92 1.32 6.65
CA LYS A 87 5.13 2.05 7.65
C LYS A 87 4.86 3.45 7.14
N THR A 88 3.71 4.01 7.48
CA THR A 88 3.48 5.45 7.35
C THR A 88 4.43 6.22 8.27
N TRP A 89 4.83 7.42 7.86
CA TRP A 89 5.74 8.33 8.59
C TRP A 89 5.31 9.79 8.51
#